data_AF-A0A524KDL3-F1
#
_entry.id   AF-A0A524KDL3-F1
#
_cell.length_a   1.000
_cell.length_b   1.000
_cell.length_c   1.000
_cell.angle_alpha   90.00
_cell.angle_beta   90.00
_cell.angle_gamma   90.00
#
_symmetry.space_group_name_H-M   'P 1'
#
loop_
_entity.id
_entity.type
_entity.pdbx_description
1 polymer ?
#
loop_
_entity_poly.entity_id
_entity_poly.type
_entity_poly.pdbx_seq_one_letter_code
_entity_poly.pdbx_strand_id
1 'polypeptide(L)'
;MGILSIIGDFFRKLFGLDDGSARGELKRIYAPLSHLKPPYYRFKSNFVMQGLAADLYLFCQALKPLMDLADRTLAHPDLRVSRRFFDYLVDCELPPEELEKKDSFDYDGMKTRVENAVKGDEEIEGIGRDFLRFLESVELLAAGPLNTELEEVERFILICRHDWERLLGFFDPGLSLEDSRYHPDFQPVDGEQVLPEIIDAYYLTEGFLFSEMLLSKVMRVFERHAPAAAAGQRAKIEKMFSALNKILRYRMSNDNLLAVIRLCKRDPLYQPDLRREHVDFVDQYRRRIIVRFEKDRERLQRERHENAVAQDIKDLFGGTEVFSPEEYNDENDGFLRRESPNGFTYIKAMGILKTFTLGIFDQRIKETVKKVLVEGYFENKSYQNNLANILYQCDRTGGRIAAFEESLRGSGRVSVASVRRYVEEMRHGKDIMPFLTKIVDEINYKAREICEDETGLFQMLGEALGELLADYRKSSPELITNIRSLGGVRNREILATLADSKKRMETFVRIMRNFAFVKALPPAVDQDDLLAPSVIDTETGLPEDLPLY
;
A
#
# COMPACT_ATOMS: atom_id res chain seq x y z
N MET A 1 8.17 47.14 -4.41
CA MET A 1 7.46 48.09 -5.29
C MET A 1 7.98 49.49 -5.02
N GLY A 2 8.37 50.24 -6.05
CA GLY A 2 9.02 51.55 -5.89
C GLY A 2 8.03 52.69 -5.64
N ILE A 3 8.47 53.74 -4.93
CA ILE A 3 7.68 54.93 -4.58
C ILE A 3 7.00 55.59 -5.80
N LEU A 4 7.59 55.46 -6.99
CA LEU A 4 7.02 55.95 -8.25
C LEU A 4 5.74 55.21 -8.68
N SER A 5 5.59 53.91 -8.36
CA SER A 5 4.35 53.18 -8.67
C SER A 5 3.21 53.61 -7.76
N ILE A 6 3.51 53.87 -6.48
CA ILE A 6 2.54 54.33 -5.48
C ILE A 6 2.03 55.74 -5.81
N ILE A 7 2.91 56.63 -6.28
CA ILE A 7 2.54 57.97 -6.73
C ILE A 7 1.72 57.89 -8.03
N GLY A 8 2.08 56.98 -8.95
CA GLY A 8 1.32 56.72 -10.17
C GLY A 8 -0.11 56.23 -9.89
N ASP A 9 -0.27 55.32 -8.93
CA ASP A 9 -1.58 54.77 -8.54
C ASP A 9 -2.44 55.80 -7.77
N PHE A 10 -1.81 56.69 -7.00
CA PHE A 10 -2.48 57.80 -6.32
C PHE A 10 -3.11 58.78 -7.31
N PHE A 11 -2.38 59.20 -8.36
CA PHE A 11 -2.92 60.12 -9.36
C PHE A 11 -3.96 59.47 -10.27
N ARG A 12 -3.86 58.17 -10.57
CA ARG A 12 -4.89 57.43 -11.34
C ARG A 12 -6.24 57.37 -10.63
N LYS A 13 -6.22 57.13 -9.32
CA LYS A 13 -7.42 57.17 -8.47
C LYS A 13 -7.99 58.58 -8.29
N LEU A 14 -7.13 59.59 -8.18
CA LEU A 14 -7.54 60.99 -7.93
C LEU A 14 -8.26 61.64 -9.13
N PHE A 15 -7.96 61.22 -10.37
CA PHE A 15 -8.57 61.77 -11.59
C PHE A 15 -9.70 60.92 -12.18
N GLY A 16 -10.17 59.88 -11.49
CA GLY A 16 -11.28 59.04 -11.98
C GLY A 16 -10.97 58.30 -13.29
N LEU A 17 -9.68 58.05 -13.58
CA LEU A 17 -9.21 57.38 -14.80
C LEU A 17 -9.35 55.85 -14.74
N ASP A 18 -9.70 55.28 -13.58
CA ASP A 18 -9.70 53.83 -13.35
C ASP A 18 -10.94 53.08 -13.91
N ASP A 19 -12.13 53.68 -13.96
CA ASP A 19 -13.31 52.99 -14.54
C ASP A 19 -13.25 52.92 -16.08
N GLY A 20 -12.48 53.83 -16.70
CA GLY A 20 -12.22 53.85 -18.14
C GLY A 20 -11.03 52.98 -18.56
N SER A 21 -10.05 52.77 -17.69
CA SER A 21 -8.82 52.01 -17.99
C SER A 21 -9.10 50.51 -18.05
N ALA A 22 -9.70 49.92 -17.02
CA ALA A 22 -9.97 48.48 -16.96
C ALA A 22 -10.94 48.04 -18.05
N ARG A 23 -12.02 48.80 -18.28
CA ARG A 23 -12.96 48.54 -19.39
C ARG A 23 -12.31 48.73 -20.76
N GLY A 24 -11.40 49.70 -20.89
CA GLY A 24 -10.61 49.91 -22.11
C GLY A 24 -9.64 48.75 -22.39
N GLU A 25 -8.99 48.22 -21.36
CA GLU A 25 -8.11 47.06 -21.43
C GLU A 25 -8.89 45.77 -21.75
N LEU A 26 -10.04 45.55 -21.12
CA LEU A 26 -10.93 44.44 -21.47
C LEU A 26 -11.42 44.53 -22.93
N LYS A 27 -11.70 45.72 -23.46
CA LYS A 27 -11.99 45.90 -24.89
C LYS A 27 -10.80 45.55 -25.79
N ARG A 28 -9.57 45.86 -25.36
CA ARG A 28 -8.35 45.46 -26.09
C ARG A 28 -8.17 43.94 -26.07
N ILE A 29 -8.40 43.28 -24.93
CA ILE A 29 -8.40 41.81 -24.79
C ILE A 29 -9.48 41.18 -25.67
N TYR A 30 -10.65 41.80 -25.78
CA TYR A 30 -11.75 41.33 -26.63
C TYR A 30 -11.48 41.49 -28.14
N ALA A 31 -10.70 42.48 -28.56
CA ALA A 31 -10.56 42.82 -29.98
C ALA A 31 -10.09 41.63 -30.86
N PRO A 32 -9.05 40.84 -30.48
CA PRO A 32 -8.69 39.64 -31.21
C PRO A 32 -9.81 38.60 -31.28
N LEU A 33 -10.52 38.35 -30.17
CA LEU A 33 -11.61 37.38 -30.09
C LEU A 33 -12.81 37.78 -30.97
N SER A 34 -13.03 39.07 -31.19
CA SER A 34 -14.13 39.59 -32.03
C SER A 34 -14.00 39.21 -33.51
N HIS A 35 -12.78 38.86 -33.94
CA HIS A 35 -12.51 38.42 -35.30
C HIS A 35 -12.71 36.91 -35.50
N LEU A 36 -12.85 36.14 -34.42
CA LEU A 36 -13.09 34.70 -34.50
C LEU A 36 -14.51 34.43 -35.02
N LYS A 37 -14.59 33.47 -35.95
CA LYS A 37 -15.85 32.97 -36.51
C LYS A 37 -15.90 31.44 -36.39
N PRO A 38 -16.91 30.88 -35.71
CA PRO A 38 -17.95 31.56 -34.90
C PRO A 38 -17.38 32.31 -33.68
N PRO A 39 -18.11 33.29 -33.09
CA PRO A 39 -17.60 34.09 -31.98
C PRO A 39 -17.46 33.27 -30.70
N TYR A 40 -16.45 33.57 -29.88
CA TYR A 40 -16.20 32.91 -28.59
C TYR A 40 -16.86 33.62 -27.41
N TYR A 41 -17.05 34.93 -27.50
CA TYR A 41 -17.51 35.73 -26.37
C TYR A 41 -18.33 36.95 -26.83
N ARG A 42 -19.32 37.32 -26.03
CA ARG A 42 -20.16 38.51 -26.23
C ARG A 42 -19.94 39.51 -25.10
N PHE A 43 -19.18 40.56 -25.41
CA PHE A 43 -18.70 41.55 -24.45
C PHE A 43 -19.76 42.25 -23.60
N LYS A 44 -20.90 42.61 -24.20
CA LYS A 44 -21.91 43.42 -23.48
C LYS A 44 -22.67 42.65 -22.40
N SER A 45 -22.87 41.36 -22.60
CA SER A 45 -23.75 40.53 -21.77
C SER A 45 -22.99 39.48 -20.97
N ASN A 46 -21.66 39.48 -21.04
CA ASN A 46 -20.82 38.47 -20.39
C ASN A 46 -21.19 37.03 -20.77
N PHE A 47 -21.52 36.76 -22.03
CA PHE A 47 -21.83 35.40 -22.49
C PHE A 47 -20.64 34.78 -23.20
N VAL A 48 -20.26 33.57 -22.81
CA VAL A 48 -19.42 32.69 -23.62
C VAL A 48 -20.31 32.05 -24.68
N MET A 49 -19.84 32.08 -25.91
CA MET A 49 -20.63 31.78 -27.10
C MET A 49 -20.32 30.39 -27.64
N GLN A 50 -21.20 29.89 -28.51
CA GLN A 50 -21.10 28.55 -29.10
C GLN A 50 -19.80 28.28 -29.85
N GLY A 51 -19.12 29.31 -30.36
CA GLY A 51 -17.87 29.13 -31.09
C GLY A 51 -16.79 28.47 -30.23
N LEU A 52 -16.71 28.82 -28.95
CA LEU A 52 -15.76 28.19 -28.03
C LEU A 52 -16.14 26.72 -27.78
N ALA A 53 -17.43 26.45 -27.51
CA ALA A 53 -17.93 25.10 -27.29
C ALA A 53 -17.72 24.19 -28.51
N ALA A 54 -17.92 24.71 -29.72
CA ALA A 54 -17.68 23.97 -30.95
C ALA A 54 -16.20 23.57 -31.12
N ASP A 55 -15.27 24.47 -30.81
CA ASP A 55 -13.83 24.17 -30.90
C ASP A 55 -13.36 23.26 -29.75
N LEU A 56 -13.93 23.39 -28.54
CA LEU A 56 -13.73 22.45 -27.44
C LEU A 56 -14.23 21.04 -27.80
N TYR A 57 -15.41 20.94 -28.39
CA TYR A 57 -15.97 19.66 -28.83
C TYR A 57 -15.12 19.02 -29.93
N LEU A 58 -14.64 19.82 -30.90
CA LEU A 58 -13.72 19.35 -31.93
C LEU A 58 -12.42 18.81 -31.32
N PHE A 59 -11.88 19.47 -30.29
CA PHE A 59 -10.73 18.97 -29.52
C PHE A 59 -11.04 17.62 -28.88
N CYS A 60 -12.18 17.50 -28.19
CA CYS A 60 -12.60 16.26 -27.52
C CYS A 60 -12.79 15.10 -28.51
N GLN A 61 -13.42 15.35 -29.67
CA GLN A 61 -13.57 14.34 -30.73
C GLN A 61 -12.23 13.86 -31.26
N ALA A 62 -11.27 14.76 -31.46
CA ALA A 62 -9.92 14.40 -31.89
C ALA A 62 -9.14 13.65 -30.78
N LEU A 63 -9.41 13.95 -29.51
CA LEU A 63 -8.78 13.36 -28.34
C LEU A 63 -9.36 11.98 -27.98
N LYS A 64 -10.64 11.72 -28.29
CA LYS A 64 -11.39 10.52 -27.86
C LYS A 64 -10.66 9.18 -28.09
N PRO A 65 -10.04 8.90 -29.26
CA PRO A 65 -9.28 7.66 -29.45
C PRO A 65 -8.07 7.52 -28.49
N LEU A 66 -7.50 8.64 -28.05
CA LEU A 66 -6.41 8.67 -27.05
C LEU A 66 -6.95 8.53 -25.63
N MET A 67 -8.14 9.07 -25.34
CA MET A 67 -8.84 8.82 -24.06
C MET A 67 -9.10 7.32 -23.90
N ASP A 68 -9.67 6.67 -24.92
CA ASP A 68 -9.98 5.24 -24.87
C ASP A 68 -8.72 4.38 -24.68
N LEU A 69 -7.59 4.77 -25.28
CA LEU A 69 -6.30 4.13 -25.05
C LEU A 69 -5.83 4.36 -23.61
N ALA A 70 -5.86 5.60 -23.14
CA ALA A 70 -5.41 5.98 -21.81
C ALA A 70 -6.24 5.25 -20.74
N ASP A 71 -7.56 5.20 -20.87
CA ASP A 71 -8.48 4.55 -19.92
C ASP A 71 -8.23 3.04 -19.77
N ARG A 72 -7.66 2.40 -20.80
CA ARG A 72 -7.26 0.99 -20.77
C ARG A 72 -5.82 0.80 -20.29
N THR A 73 -5.06 1.88 -20.10
CA THR A 73 -3.61 1.86 -19.84
C THR A 73 -3.22 2.89 -18.76
N LEU A 74 -2.57 3.99 -19.14
CA LEU A 74 -1.98 5.01 -18.26
C LEU A 74 -3.01 5.73 -17.37
N ALA A 75 -4.23 5.88 -17.84
CA ALA A 75 -5.34 6.51 -17.15
C ALA A 75 -6.35 5.52 -16.54
N HIS A 76 -6.02 4.22 -16.50
CA HIS A 76 -6.93 3.20 -15.98
C HIS A 76 -7.36 3.48 -14.52
N PRO A 77 -8.65 3.27 -14.16
CA PRO A 77 -9.16 3.51 -12.80
C PRO A 77 -8.43 2.68 -11.73
N ASP A 78 -8.15 1.41 -12.02
CA ASP A 78 -7.28 0.58 -11.17
C ASP A 78 -5.85 1.13 -11.20
N LEU A 79 -5.40 1.66 -10.05
CA LEU A 79 -4.06 2.22 -9.87
C LEU A 79 -2.95 1.23 -10.21
N ARG A 80 -3.18 -0.07 -10.09
CA ARG A 80 -2.15 -1.08 -10.38
C ARG A 80 -1.91 -1.21 -11.87
N VAL A 81 -2.98 -1.10 -12.66
CA VAL A 81 -2.89 -1.15 -14.13
C VAL A 81 -2.17 0.09 -14.64
N SER A 82 -2.62 1.27 -14.23
CA SER A 82 -1.99 2.54 -14.63
C SER A 82 -0.54 2.62 -14.16
N ARG A 83 -0.24 2.27 -12.90
CA ARG A 83 1.14 2.19 -12.40
C ARG A 83 2.00 1.20 -13.18
N ARG A 84 1.48 0.02 -13.56
CA ARG A 84 2.24 -0.95 -14.37
C ARG A 84 2.63 -0.40 -15.74
N PHE A 85 1.74 0.34 -16.41
CA PHE A 85 2.08 0.98 -17.69
C PHE A 85 3.05 2.14 -17.51
N PHE A 86 2.93 2.88 -16.41
CA PHE A 86 3.85 3.97 -16.10
C PHE A 86 5.25 3.46 -15.73
N ASP A 87 5.34 2.44 -14.89
CA ASP A 87 6.58 1.74 -14.53
C ASP A 87 7.25 1.15 -15.77
N TYR A 88 6.45 0.63 -16.72
CA TYR A 88 6.96 0.14 -18.00
C TYR A 88 7.63 1.24 -18.84
N LEU A 89 7.16 2.50 -18.76
CA LEU A 89 7.83 3.61 -19.46
C LEU A 89 9.22 3.91 -18.89
N VAL A 90 9.41 3.72 -17.57
CA VAL A 90 10.72 3.80 -16.92
C VAL A 90 11.59 2.61 -17.35
N ASP A 91 11.02 1.41 -17.36
CA ASP A 91 11.73 0.18 -17.78
C ASP A 91 12.30 0.29 -19.19
N CYS A 92 11.58 0.91 -20.12
CA CYS A 92 12.05 1.08 -21.49
C CYS A 92 13.24 2.05 -21.65
N GLU A 93 13.62 2.79 -20.61
CA GLU A 93 14.83 3.63 -20.60
C GLU A 93 16.03 2.94 -19.96
N LEU A 94 15.82 1.79 -19.31
CA LEU A 94 16.93 1.01 -18.76
C LEU A 94 17.73 0.32 -19.86
N PRO A 95 19.05 0.11 -19.66
CA PRO A 95 19.85 -0.71 -20.55
C PRO A 95 19.27 -2.12 -20.68
N PRO A 96 19.30 -2.75 -21.87
CA PRO A 96 18.76 -4.09 -22.08
C PRO A 96 19.30 -5.14 -21.10
N GLU A 97 20.60 -5.06 -20.79
CA GLU A 97 21.26 -5.96 -19.82
C GLU A 97 20.71 -5.82 -18.40
N GLU A 98 20.28 -4.63 -17.99
CA GLU A 98 19.67 -4.40 -16.68
C GLU A 98 18.21 -4.83 -16.66
N LEU A 99 17.50 -4.63 -17.78
CA LEU A 99 16.12 -5.10 -17.92
C LEU A 99 16.01 -6.62 -17.86
N GLU A 100 16.96 -7.35 -18.47
CA GLU A 100 17.03 -8.82 -18.39
C GLU A 100 17.25 -9.31 -16.94
N LYS A 101 18.01 -8.57 -16.14
CA LYS A 101 18.25 -8.90 -14.72
C LYS A 101 17.04 -8.62 -13.85
N LYS A 102 16.14 -7.71 -14.25
CA LYS A 102 14.99 -7.29 -13.45
C LYS A 102 14.12 -8.47 -13.00
N ASP A 103 13.87 -9.42 -13.89
CA ASP A 103 13.06 -10.61 -13.60
C ASP A 103 13.74 -11.52 -12.56
N SER A 104 15.05 -11.41 -12.36
CA SER A 104 15.76 -12.18 -11.33
C SER A 104 15.57 -11.63 -9.90
N PHE A 105 14.98 -10.43 -9.77
CA PHE A 105 14.76 -9.75 -8.48
C PHE A 105 13.33 -9.90 -7.95
N ASP A 106 12.42 -10.53 -8.69
CA ASP A 106 11.13 -10.93 -8.13
C ASP A 106 11.23 -12.25 -7.37
N TYR A 107 10.17 -12.59 -6.63
CA TYR A 107 10.14 -13.82 -5.82
C TYR A 107 10.49 -15.08 -6.62
N ASP A 108 9.95 -15.27 -7.83
CA ASP A 108 10.16 -16.49 -8.61
C ASP A 108 11.59 -16.55 -9.19
N GLY A 109 12.12 -15.41 -9.66
CA GLY A 109 13.49 -15.28 -10.11
C GLY A 109 14.50 -15.53 -8.99
N MET A 110 14.31 -14.90 -7.82
CA MET A 110 15.16 -15.11 -6.65
C MET A 110 15.11 -16.56 -6.16
N LYS A 111 13.91 -17.15 -6.07
CA LYS A 111 13.73 -18.55 -5.67
C LYS A 111 14.47 -19.50 -6.60
N THR A 112 14.33 -19.31 -7.92
CA THR A 112 15.01 -20.12 -8.94
C THR A 112 16.53 -20.02 -8.81
N ARG A 113 17.08 -18.82 -8.58
CA ARG A 113 18.53 -18.64 -8.36
C ARG A 113 19.01 -19.38 -7.11
N VAL A 114 18.29 -19.23 -6.00
CA VAL A 114 18.68 -19.83 -4.72
C VAL A 114 18.54 -21.36 -4.72
N GLU A 115 17.52 -21.92 -5.36
CA GLU A 115 17.34 -23.38 -5.48
C GLU A 115 18.43 -24.04 -6.34
N ASN A 116 18.96 -23.33 -7.33
CA ASN A 116 20.05 -23.80 -8.18
C ASN A 116 21.45 -23.54 -7.57
N ALA A 117 21.54 -22.80 -6.47
CA ALA A 117 22.81 -22.46 -5.84
C ALA A 117 23.27 -23.55 -4.86
N VAL A 118 24.59 -23.85 -4.88
CA VAL A 118 25.21 -24.76 -3.91
C VAL A 118 25.17 -24.18 -2.50
N LYS A 119 25.26 -22.86 -2.38
CA LYS A 119 25.23 -22.12 -1.12
C LYS A 119 24.17 -21.03 -1.19
N GLY A 120 22.93 -21.39 -0.84
CA GLY A 120 21.79 -20.49 -0.95
C GLY A 120 21.92 -19.18 -0.17
N ASP A 121 22.64 -19.16 0.95
CA ASP A 121 22.81 -17.93 1.76
C ASP A 121 23.77 -16.93 1.10
N GLU A 122 24.89 -17.42 0.55
CA GLU A 122 25.82 -16.59 -0.24
C GLU A 122 25.14 -16.06 -1.52
N GLU A 123 24.24 -16.85 -2.13
CA GLU A 123 23.46 -16.43 -3.30
C GLU A 123 22.46 -15.33 -2.96
N ILE A 124 21.78 -15.36 -1.81
CA ILE A 124 20.87 -14.28 -1.39
C ILE A 124 21.63 -12.95 -1.22
N GLU A 125 22.82 -12.99 -0.62
CA GLU A 125 23.67 -11.79 -0.54
C GLU A 125 24.14 -11.33 -1.93
N GLY A 126 24.42 -12.28 -2.83
CA GLY A 126 24.73 -12.02 -4.24
C GLY A 126 23.61 -11.27 -4.96
N ILE A 127 22.38 -11.78 -4.84
CA ILE A 127 21.17 -11.13 -5.36
C ILE A 127 21.03 -9.71 -4.80
N GLY A 128 21.28 -9.52 -3.49
CA GLY A 128 21.26 -8.19 -2.86
C GLY A 128 22.27 -7.22 -3.48
N ARG A 129 23.50 -7.67 -3.75
CA ARG A 129 24.52 -6.85 -4.42
C ARG A 129 24.16 -6.53 -5.87
N ASP A 130 23.63 -7.51 -6.60
CA ASP A 130 23.17 -7.33 -7.98
C ASP A 130 22.01 -6.31 -8.02
N PHE A 131 21.10 -6.39 -7.06
CA PHE A 131 19.98 -5.46 -6.93
C PHE A 131 20.44 -4.03 -6.64
N LEU A 132 21.42 -3.83 -5.77
CA LEU A 132 22.00 -2.49 -5.53
C LEU A 132 22.61 -1.90 -6.81
N ARG A 133 23.31 -2.70 -7.61
CA ARG A 133 23.83 -2.26 -8.92
C ARG A 133 22.71 -1.91 -9.91
N PHE A 134 21.64 -2.69 -9.90
CA PHE A 134 20.45 -2.36 -10.69
C PHE A 134 19.85 -1.02 -10.25
N LEU A 135 19.76 -0.74 -8.95
CA LEU A 135 19.27 0.53 -8.42
C LEU A 135 20.15 1.72 -8.85
N GLU A 136 21.48 1.56 -8.87
CA GLU A 136 22.37 2.59 -9.42
C GLU A 136 22.03 2.92 -10.87
N SER A 137 21.69 1.91 -11.68
CA SER A 137 21.27 2.12 -13.08
C SER A 137 19.93 2.87 -13.19
N VAL A 138 19.00 2.62 -12.26
CA VAL A 138 17.74 3.37 -12.16
C VAL A 138 18.00 4.83 -11.74
N GLU A 139 18.90 5.06 -10.78
CA GLU A 139 19.25 6.41 -10.31
C GLU A 139 19.88 7.27 -11.40
N LEU A 140 20.69 6.67 -12.28
CA LEU A 140 21.25 7.37 -13.45
C LEU A 140 20.16 7.93 -14.38
N LEU A 141 18.97 7.32 -14.43
CA LEU A 141 17.86 7.84 -15.22
C LEU A 141 17.32 9.17 -14.67
N ALA A 142 17.40 9.40 -13.36
CA ALA A 142 16.92 10.63 -12.73
C ALA A 142 17.76 11.86 -13.11
N ALA A 143 19.03 11.65 -13.49
CA ALA A 143 19.90 12.71 -14.02
C ALA A 143 19.57 13.09 -15.47
N GLY A 144 18.81 12.24 -16.18
CA GLY A 144 18.39 12.45 -17.56
C GLY A 144 17.09 13.26 -17.70
N PRO A 145 16.55 13.36 -18.93
CA PRO A 145 15.30 14.07 -19.20
C PRO A 145 14.05 13.33 -18.72
N LEU A 146 14.19 12.08 -18.23
CA LEU A 146 13.06 11.17 -18.02
C LEU A 146 11.97 11.73 -17.10
N ASN A 147 12.33 12.40 -16.00
CA ASN A 147 11.34 13.01 -15.12
C ASN A 147 10.49 14.05 -15.87
N THR A 148 11.12 14.93 -16.65
CA THR A 148 10.40 15.92 -17.49
C THR A 148 9.54 15.26 -18.57
N GLU A 149 10.03 14.17 -19.18
CA GLU A 149 9.24 13.41 -20.17
C GLU A 149 8.01 12.76 -19.51
N LEU A 150 8.15 12.27 -18.27
CA LEU A 150 7.07 11.67 -17.51
C LEU A 150 6.08 12.71 -16.97
N GLU A 151 6.52 13.94 -16.65
CA GLU A 151 5.64 15.07 -16.38
C GLU A 151 4.73 15.37 -17.60
N GLU A 152 5.27 15.30 -18.82
CA GLU A 152 4.48 15.48 -20.04
C GLU A 152 3.44 14.35 -20.23
N VAL A 153 3.83 13.11 -19.94
CA VAL A 153 2.91 11.95 -19.93
C VAL A 153 1.82 12.13 -18.87
N GLU A 154 2.15 12.60 -17.67
CA GLU A 154 1.17 12.88 -16.62
C GLU A 154 0.18 13.96 -17.05
N ARG A 155 0.65 15.06 -17.66
CA ARG A 155 -0.24 16.09 -18.22
C ARG A 155 -1.16 15.52 -19.30
N PHE A 156 -0.66 14.65 -20.17
CA PHE A 156 -1.48 13.94 -21.15
C PHE A 156 -2.57 13.08 -20.46
N ILE A 157 -2.24 12.35 -19.39
CA ILE A 157 -3.20 11.58 -18.61
C ILE A 157 -4.28 12.49 -18.01
N LEU A 158 -3.90 13.64 -17.44
CA LEU A 158 -4.84 14.61 -16.87
C LEU A 158 -5.78 15.19 -17.93
N ILE A 159 -5.25 15.51 -19.12
CA ILE A 159 -6.07 15.95 -20.26
C ILE A 159 -7.06 14.87 -20.69
N CYS A 160 -6.64 13.61 -20.76
CA CYS A 160 -7.53 12.50 -21.15
C CYS A 160 -8.60 12.20 -20.08
N ARG A 161 -8.30 12.39 -18.80
CA ARG A 161 -9.23 12.15 -17.67
C ARG A 161 -10.14 13.31 -17.35
N HIS A 162 -9.85 14.50 -17.88
CA HIS A 162 -10.65 15.69 -17.58
C HIS A 162 -12.10 15.49 -18.04
N ASP A 163 -13.04 15.96 -17.22
CA ASP A 163 -14.47 15.84 -17.46
C ASP A 163 -14.93 16.88 -18.51
N TRP A 164 -14.56 16.63 -19.76
CA TRP A 164 -14.91 17.48 -20.88
C TRP A 164 -16.42 17.51 -21.14
N GLU A 165 -17.15 16.44 -20.80
CA GLU A 165 -18.61 16.39 -20.88
C GLU A 165 -19.24 17.39 -19.92
N ARG A 166 -18.74 17.52 -18.69
CA ARG A 166 -19.20 18.54 -17.75
C ARG A 166 -18.99 19.96 -18.29
N LEU A 167 -17.81 20.28 -18.81
CA LEU A 167 -17.55 21.60 -19.41
C LEU A 167 -18.48 21.89 -20.59
N LEU A 168 -18.65 20.93 -21.50
CA LEU A 168 -19.52 21.08 -22.67
C LEU A 168 -21.02 21.08 -22.29
N GLY A 169 -21.37 20.40 -21.19
CA GLY A 169 -22.72 20.29 -20.64
C GLY A 169 -23.32 21.63 -20.21
N PHE A 170 -22.47 22.63 -19.90
CA PHE A 170 -22.94 24.00 -19.71
C PHE A 170 -23.56 24.58 -20.98
N PHE A 171 -23.00 24.26 -22.15
CA PHE A 171 -23.47 24.75 -23.45
C PHE A 171 -24.55 23.86 -24.05
N ASP A 172 -24.52 22.56 -23.78
CA ASP A 172 -25.50 21.58 -24.23
C ASP A 172 -25.63 20.44 -23.20
N PRO A 173 -26.63 20.48 -22.30
CA PRO A 173 -26.82 19.46 -21.26
C PRO A 173 -27.14 18.06 -21.79
N GLY A 174 -27.54 17.93 -23.07
CA GLY A 174 -27.84 16.64 -23.69
C GLY A 174 -26.64 15.96 -24.33
N LEU A 175 -25.49 16.64 -24.39
CA LEU A 175 -24.29 16.13 -25.04
C LEU A 175 -23.71 14.93 -24.29
N SER A 176 -23.37 13.88 -25.04
CA SER A 176 -22.41 12.86 -24.62
C SER A 176 -21.36 12.64 -25.70
N LEU A 177 -20.10 12.51 -25.29
CA LEU A 177 -18.96 12.16 -26.13
C LEU A 177 -19.00 10.69 -26.58
N GLU A 178 -19.81 9.85 -25.93
CA GLU A 178 -20.00 8.45 -26.32
C GLU A 178 -20.96 8.30 -27.51
N ASP A 179 -21.91 9.22 -27.68
CA ASP A 179 -22.88 9.16 -28.78
C ASP A 179 -22.36 9.88 -30.03
N SER A 180 -21.66 9.10 -30.88
CA SER A 180 -21.19 9.56 -32.21
C SER A 180 -22.29 10.09 -33.14
N ARG A 181 -23.58 9.84 -32.85
CA ARG A 181 -24.71 10.28 -33.68
C ARG A 181 -25.37 11.55 -33.15
N TYR A 182 -25.04 11.98 -31.94
CA TYR A 182 -25.59 13.20 -31.37
C TYR A 182 -25.03 14.43 -32.11
N HIS A 183 -25.90 15.37 -32.43
CA HIS A 183 -25.53 16.64 -33.03
C HIS A 183 -25.62 17.73 -31.96
N PRO A 184 -24.49 18.31 -31.52
CA PRO A 184 -24.51 19.32 -30.47
C PRO A 184 -25.33 20.54 -30.85
N ASP A 185 -26.18 21.01 -29.93
CA ASP A 185 -26.95 22.25 -30.03
C ASP A 185 -26.49 23.25 -28.97
N PHE A 186 -25.23 23.68 -29.10
CA PHE A 186 -24.62 24.59 -28.14
C PHE A 186 -25.40 25.91 -28.00
N GLN A 187 -25.65 26.32 -26.77
CA GLN A 187 -26.27 27.60 -26.42
C GLN A 187 -25.26 28.53 -25.73
N PRO A 188 -25.44 29.86 -25.78
CA PRO A 188 -24.57 30.77 -25.04
C PRO A 188 -24.75 30.59 -23.53
N VAL A 189 -23.65 30.65 -22.79
CA VAL A 189 -23.61 30.40 -21.34
C VAL A 189 -23.06 31.62 -20.62
N ASP A 190 -23.64 31.93 -19.46
CA ASP A 190 -23.13 33.01 -18.62
C ASP A 190 -21.66 32.78 -18.26
N GLY A 191 -20.83 33.79 -18.51
CA GLY A 191 -19.40 33.69 -18.35
C GLY A 191 -18.96 33.41 -16.93
N GLU A 192 -19.70 33.85 -15.91
CA GLU A 192 -19.37 33.57 -14.51
C GLU A 192 -19.64 32.10 -14.16
N GLN A 193 -20.66 31.48 -14.78
CA GLN A 193 -21.03 30.09 -14.52
C GLN A 193 -20.00 29.10 -15.07
N VAL A 194 -19.49 29.35 -16.28
CA VAL A 194 -18.55 28.44 -16.96
C VAL A 194 -17.08 28.76 -16.67
N LEU A 195 -16.79 29.90 -16.04
CA LEU A 195 -15.43 30.37 -15.74
C LEU A 195 -14.55 29.32 -15.03
N PRO A 196 -15.01 28.60 -13.99
CA PRO A 196 -14.18 27.58 -13.32
C PRO A 196 -13.70 26.49 -14.27
N GLU A 197 -14.61 25.97 -15.10
CA GLU A 197 -14.30 24.90 -16.06
C GLU A 197 -13.33 25.38 -17.16
N ILE A 198 -13.44 26.64 -17.61
CA ILE A 198 -12.51 27.22 -18.58
C ILE A 198 -11.11 27.42 -17.95
N ILE A 199 -11.05 27.78 -16.67
CA ILE A 199 -9.78 27.87 -15.93
C ILE A 199 -9.13 26.49 -15.84
N ASP A 200 -9.88 25.43 -15.54
CA ASP A 200 -9.36 24.07 -15.48
C ASP A 200 -8.85 23.59 -16.85
N ALA A 201 -9.62 23.83 -17.91
CA ALA A 201 -9.19 23.53 -19.28
C ALA A 201 -7.91 24.31 -19.66
N TYR A 202 -7.81 25.57 -19.26
CA TYR A 202 -6.61 26.39 -19.46
C TYR A 202 -5.41 25.84 -18.67
N TYR A 203 -5.58 25.51 -17.39
CA TYR A 203 -4.52 24.91 -16.56
C TYR A 203 -3.94 23.64 -17.19
N LEU A 204 -4.79 22.81 -17.80
CA LEU A 204 -4.39 21.58 -18.47
C LEU A 204 -3.66 21.85 -19.79
N THR A 205 -4.18 22.76 -20.62
CA THR A 205 -3.71 22.96 -22.00
C THR A 205 -2.62 24.02 -22.15
N GLU A 206 -2.45 24.92 -21.18
CA GLU A 206 -1.48 26.01 -21.25
C GLU A 206 -0.06 25.45 -21.46
N GLY A 207 0.53 25.80 -22.60
CA GLY A 207 1.88 25.39 -22.96
C GLY A 207 2.03 23.87 -23.19
N PHE A 208 0.92 23.13 -23.26
CA PHE A 208 0.93 21.71 -23.61
C PHE A 208 0.99 21.54 -25.12
N LEU A 209 1.79 20.57 -25.57
CA LEU A 209 1.87 20.16 -26.96
C LEU A 209 1.86 18.64 -27.02
N PHE A 210 1.20 18.09 -28.04
CA PHE A 210 1.33 16.70 -28.39
C PHE A 210 2.66 16.50 -29.14
N SER A 211 3.75 16.37 -28.39
CA SER A 211 5.12 16.36 -28.91
C SER A 211 5.53 15.01 -29.50
N GLU A 212 6.67 14.98 -30.19
CA GLU A 212 7.32 13.75 -30.66
C GLU A 212 7.76 12.85 -29.48
N MET A 213 8.14 13.46 -28.36
CA MET A 213 8.51 12.73 -27.15
C MET A 213 7.30 12.01 -26.56
N LEU A 214 6.19 12.73 -26.36
CA LEU A 214 4.94 12.13 -25.91
C LEU A 214 4.46 11.05 -26.86
N LEU A 215 4.58 11.26 -28.18
CA LEU A 215 4.22 10.27 -29.18
C LEU A 215 5.02 8.97 -28.98
N SER A 216 6.34 9.08 -28.78
CA SER A 216 7.20 7.93 -28.51
C SER A 216 6.72 7.13 -27.29
N LYS A 217 6.41 7.79 -26.16
CA LYS A 217 5.92 7.13 -24.95
C LYS A 217 4.53 6.51 -25.15
N VAL A 218 3.61 7.23 -25.78
CA VAL A 218 2.26 6.71 -26.11
C VAL A 218 2.34 5.50 -27.03
N MET A 219 3.26 5.50 -28.00
CA MET A 219 3.49 4.35 -28.88
C MET A 219 4.02 3.12 -28.11
N ARG A 220 4.96 3.30 -27.18
CA ARG A 220 5.42 2.20 -26.31
C ARG A 220 4.27 1.60 -25.50
N VAL A 221 3.42 2.45 -24.92
CA VAL A 221 2.22 1.99 -24.20
C VAL A 221 1.27 1.23 -25.12
N PHE A 222 1.04 1.75 -26.33
CA PHE A 222 0.19 1.09 -27.32
C PHE A 222 0.74 -0.28 -27.73
N GLU A 223 2.04 -0.38 -28.02
CA GLU A 223 2.73 -1.63 -28.37
C GLU A 223 2.62 -2.66 -27.25
N ARG A 224 2.75 -2.21 -25.99
CA ARG A 224 2.59 -3.08 -24.81
C ARG A 224 1.15 -3.55 -24.61
N HIS A 225 0.17 -2.71 -24.90
CA HIS A 225 -1.25 -3.02 -24.73
C HIS A 225 -1.81 -3.89 -25.86
N ALA A 226 -1.44 -3.58 -27.12
CA ALA A 226 -2.01 -4.18 -28.32
C ALA A 226 -0.92 -4.44 -29.40
N PRO A 227 0.00 -5.39 -29.16
CA PRO A 227 1.17 -5.61 -30.03
C PRO A 227 0.78 -5.97 -31.47
N ALA A 228 -0.28 -6.77 -31.66
CA ALA A 228 -0.75 -7.18 -32.98
C ALA A 228 -1.33 -6.02 -33.81
N ALA A 229 -1.83 -4.96 -33.16
CA ALA A 229 -2.43 -3.79 -33.81
C ALA A 229 -1.44 -2.61 -33.95
N ALA A 230 -0.25 -2.72 -33.39
CA ALA A 230 0.72 -1.62 -33.37
C ALA A 230 1.32 -1.32 -34.75
N ALA A 231 1.44 -2.34 -35.60
CA ALA A 231 1.99 -2.21 -36.95
C ALA A 231 1.14 -1.23 -37.79
N GLY A 232 1.74 -0.09 -38.14
CA GLY A 232 1.10 0.96 -38.95
C GLY A 232 0.24 1.97 -38.18
N GLN A 233 0.09 1.82 -36.86
CA GLN A 233 -0.73 2.73 -36.04
C GLN A 233 -0.04 4.07 -35.77
N ARG A 234 1.30 4.11 -35.80
CA ARG A 234 2.09 5.31 -35.54
C ARG A 234 1.66 6.51 -36.40
N ALA A 235 1.57 6.32 -37.72
CA ALA A 235 1.17 7.39 -38.65
C ALA A 235 -0.26 7.91 -38.38
N LYS A 236 -1.15 7.08 -37.83
CA LYS A 236 -2.50 7.50 -37.42
C LYS A 236 -2.44 8.38 -36.18
N ILE A 237 -1.65 7.99 -35.18
CA ILE A 237 -1.48 8.77 -33.94
C ILE A 237 -0.75 10.09 -34.22
N GLU A 238 0.27 10.09 -35.08
CA GLU A 238 0.94 11.32 -35.56
C GLU A 238 -0.04 12.31 -36.19
N LYS A 239 -0.96 11.83 -37.03
CA LYS A 239 -2.01 12.68 -37.63
C LYS A 239 -2.96 13.24 -36.56
N MET A 240 -3.35 12.43 -35.57
CA MET A 240 -4.17 12.88 -34.45
C MET A 240 -3.46 13.95 -33.62
N PHE A 241 -2.19 13.74 -33.26
CA PHE A 241 -1.35 14.71 -32.55
C PHE A 241 -1.23 16.03 -33.33
N SER A 242 -1.00 15.95 -34.65
CA SER A 242 -0.96 17.12 -35.51
C SER A 242 -2.29 17.87 -35.55
N ALA A 243 -3.42 17.17 -35.58
CA ALA A 243 -4.75 17.78 -35.54
C ALA A 243 -5.00 18.48 -34.20
N LEU A 244 -4.70 17.81 -33.09
CA LEU A 244 -4.84 18.36 -31.74
C LEU A 244 -3.97 19.60 -31.54
N ASN A 245 -2.70 19.56 -31.96
CA ASN A 245 -1.80 20.71 -31.92
C ASN A 245 -2.30 21.89 -32.76
N LYS A 246 -2.93 21.64 -33.91
CA LYS A 246 -3.55 22.71 -34.71
C LYS A 246 -4.73 23.34 -33.97
N ILE A 247 -5.56 22.55 -33.31
CA ILE A 247 -6.69 23.05 -32.52
C ILE A 247 -6.16 23.91 -31.36
N LEU A 248 -5.20 23.40 -30.58
CA LEU A 248 -4.57 24.15 -29.49
C LEU A 248 -3.89 25.43 -29.99
N ARG A 249 -3.22 25.40 -31.14
CA ARG A 249 -2.49 26.59 -31.62
C ARG A 249 -3.39 27.68 -32.20
N TYR A 250 -4.45 27.31 -32.91
CA TYR A 250 -5.21 28.26 -33.74
C TYR A 250 -6.63 28.54 -33.23
N ARG A 251 -7.22 27.63 -32.43
CA ARG A 251 -8.57 27.77 -31.90
C ARG A 251 -8.51 28.00 -30.40
N MET A 252 -8.00 27.02 -29.66
CA MET A 252 -7.86 27.02 -28.21
C MET A 252 -6.47 27.50 -27.76
N SER A 253 -5.97 28.58 -28.36
CA SER A 253 -4.65 29.11 -27.98
C SER A 253 -4.65 29.63 -26.55
N ASN A 254 -3.47 29.58 -25.92
CA ASN A 254 -3.27 30.14 -24.58
C ASN A 254 -3.84 31.57 -24.47
N ASP A 255 -3.59 32.40 -25.49
CA ASP A 255 -4.09 33.78 -25.54
C ASP A 255 -5.61 33.85 -25.63
N ASN A 256 -6.24 33.01 -26.45
CA ASN A 256 -7.70 33.00 -26.61
C ASN A 256 -8.40 32.57 -25.32
N LEU A 257 -7.94 31.48 -24.70
CA LEU A 257 -8.50 30.97 -23.46
C LEU A 257 -8.29 31.97 -22.31
N LEU A 258 -7.07 32.51 -22.16
CA LEU A 258 -6.79 33.53 -21.14
C LEU A 258 -7.61 34.81 -21.36
N ALA A 259 -7.82 35.22 -22.61
CA ALA A 259 -8.67 36.36 -22.93
C ALA A 259 -10.13 36.09 -22.52
N VAL A 260 -10.68 34.91 -22.81
CA VAL A 260 -12.03 34.51 -22.36
C VAL A 260 -12.12 34.53 -20.83
N ILE A 261 -11.14 33.96 -20.12
CA ILE A 261 -11.09 33.93 -18.65
C ILE A 261 -11.12 35.36 -18.08
N ARG A 262 -10.24 36.24 -18.55
CA ARG A 262 -10.16 37.65 -18.10
C ARG A 262 -11.46 38.42 -18.36
N LEU A 263 -12.08 38.17 -19.51
CA LEU A 263 -13.35 38.79 -19.88
C LEU A 263 -14.50 38.30 -19.01
N CYS A 264 -14.61 36.99 -18.77
CA CYS A 264 -15.61 36.39 -17.90
C CYS A 264 -15.49 36.89 -16.46
N LYS A 265 -14.26 36.98 -15.94
CA LYS A 265 -13.95 37.52 -14.61
C LYS A 265 -14.07 39.05 -14.53
N ARG A 266 -14.12 39.74 -15.68
CA ARG A 266 -14.05 41.21 -15.81
C ARG A 266 -12.82 41.83 -15.16
N ASP A 267 -11.70 41.10 -15.21
CA ASP A 267 -10.43 41.53 -14.65
C ASP A 267 -9.34 41.36 -15.74
N PRO A 268 -8.86 42.48 -16.32
CA PRO A 268 -7.87 42.42 -17.39
C PRO A 268 -6.49 41.95 -16.92
N LEU A 269 -6.20 42.01 -15.61
CA LEU A 269 -4.91 41.64 -15.04
C LEU A 269 -4.91 40.22 -14.46
N TYR A 270 -6.06 39.56 -14.40
CA TYR A 270 -6.18 38.22 -13.86
C TYR A 270 -5.24 37.23 -14.56
N GLN A 271 -4.60 36.39 -13.77
CA GLN A 271 -3.83 35.24 -14.20
C GLN A 271 -4.22 34.04 -13.34
N PRO A 272 -4.65 32.92 -13.94
CA PRO A 272 -4.82 31.66 -13.22
C PRO A 272 -3.52 31.22 -12.53
N ASP A 273 -3.63 30.52 -11.41
CA ASP A 273 -2.49 29.86 -10.79
C ASP A 273 -2.13 28.61 -11.60
N LEU A 274 -0.91 28.59 -12.15
CA LEU A 274 -0.41 27.49 -12.99
C LEU A 274 0.69 26.69 -12.28
N ARG A 275 0.90 26.90 -10.98
CA ARG A 275 1.90 26.15 -10.21
C ARG A 275 1.54 24.67 -10.22
N ARG A 276 2.52 23.85 -10.60
CA ARG A 276 2.44 22.38 -10.55
C ARG A 276 3.44 21.87 -9.53
N GLU A 277 3.08 20.82 -8.83
CA GLU A 277 4.02 20.12 -7.96
C GLU A 277 5.07 19.43 -8.83
N HIS A 278 6.34 19.56 -8.44
CA HIS A 278 7.40 18.81 -9.09
C HIS A 278 7.43 17.40 -8.51
N VAL A 279 7.43 16.40 -9.40
CA VAL A 279 7.34 14.99 -9.03
C VAL A 279 8.58 14.27 -9.55
N ASP A 280 9.30 13.59 -8.65
CA ASP A 280 10.39 12.69 -9.03
C ASP A 280 9.83 11.28 -9.30
N PHE A 281 9.43 11.05 -10.55
CA PHE A 281 8.85 9.80 -10.99
C PHE A 281 9.84 8.63 -10.94
N VAL A 282 11.11 8.90 -11.22
CA VAL A 282 12.18 7.89 -11.14
C VAL A 282 12.37 7.46 -9.68
N ASP A 283 12.40 8.39 -8.73
CA ASP A 283 12.47 8.03 -7.30
C ASP A 283 11.21 7.30 -6.84
N GLN A 284 10.03 7.71 -7.27
CA GLN A 284 8.79 6.99 -6.96
C GLN A 284 8.83 5.54 -7.46
N TYR A 285 9.31 5.32 -8.69
CA TYR A 285 9.55 3.98 -9.23
C TYR A 285 10.56 3.23 -8.36
N ARG A 286 11.74 3.81 -8.11
CA ARG A 286 12.82 3.24 -7.29
C ARG A 286 12.31 2.74 -5.93
N ARG A 287 11.57 3.58 -5.20
CA ARG A 287 10.99 3.22 -3.89
C ARG A 287 10.05 2.01 -3.99
N ARG A 288 9.22 1.94 -5.03
CA ARG A 288 8.29 0.80 -5.22
C ARG A 288 9.04 -0.51 -5.45
N ILE A 289 10.07 -0.51 -6.28
CA ILE A 289 10.86 -1.72 -6.54
C ILE A 289 11.61 -2.15 -5.28
N ILE A 290 12.19 -1.22 -4.50
CA ILE A 290 12.86 -1.52 -3.24
C ILE A 290 11.91 -2.22 -2.28
N VAL A 291 10.72 -1.64 -2.07
CA VAL A 291 9.71 -2.22 -1.17
C VAL A 291 9.29 -3.62 -1.64
N ARG A 292 9.14 -3.83 -2.95
CA ARG A 292 8.79 -5.15 -3.50
C ARG A 292 9.93 -6.16 -3.29
N PHE A 293 11.16 -5.80 -3.64
CA PHE A 293 12.33 -6.65 -3.50
C PHE A 293 12.55 -7.08 -2.05
N GLU A 294 12.50 -6.14 -1.10
CA GLU A 294 12.68 -6.43 0.32
C GLU A 294 11.62 -7.41 0.83
N LYS A 295 10.35 -7.21 0.46
CA LYS A 295 9.26 -8.12 0.86
C LYS A 295 9.39 -9.52 0.23
N ASP A 296 9.76 -9.59 -1.04
CA ASP A 296 9.96 -10.86 -1.73
C ASP A 296 11.18 -11.60 -1.15
N ARG A 297 12.26 -10.87 -0.81
CA ARG A 297 13.47 -11.42 -0.17
C ARG A 297 13.19 -11.93 1.24
N GLU A 298 12.51 -11.14 2.07
CA GLU A 298 12.09 -11.55 3.42
C GLU A 298 11.20 -12.78 3.38
N ARG A 299 10.27 -12.84 2.41
CA ARG A 299 9.43 -14.02 2.19
C ARG A 299 10.27 -15.25 1.84
N LEU A 300 11.19 -15.12 0.88
CA LEU A 300 12.04 -16.24 0.46
C LEU A 300 12.91 -16.75 1.62
N GLN A 301 13.52 -15.84 2.38
CA GLN A 301 14.30 -16.19 3.57
C GLN A 301 13.46 -16.93 4.61
N ARG A 302 12.24 -16.45 4.87
CA ARG A 302 11.28 -17.14 5.75
C ARG A 302 10.98 -18.53 5.24
N GLU A 303 10.48 -18.69 4.02
CA GLU A 303 10.12 -20.00 3.49
C GLU A 303 11.27 -21.01 3.52
N ARG A 304 12.52 -20.57 3.29
CA ARG A 304 13.71 -21.42 3.47
C ARG A 304 13.91 -21.87 4.91
N HIS A 305 13.75 -20.96 5.86
CA HIS A 305 13.85 -21.27 7.28
C HIS A 305 12.74 -22.24 7.73
N GLU A 306 11.52 -22.04 7.24
CA GLU A 306 10.39 -22.93 7.50
C GLU A 306 10.62 -24.33 6.90
N ASN A 307 11.18 -24.41 5.69
CA ASN A 307 11.48 -25.68 5.02
C ASN A 307 12.60 -26.48 5.71
N ALA A 308 13.53 -25.81 6.40
CA ALA A 308 14.59 -26.46 7.15
C ALA A 308 14.07 -27.37 8.28
N VAL A 309 12.87 -27.09 8.80
CA VAL A 309 12.21 -27.87 9.87
C VAL A 309 11.05 -28.74 9.39
N ALA A 310 10.88 -28.90 8.08
CA ALA A 310 9.78 -29.71 7.53
C ALA A 310 9.81 -31.17 8.03
N GLN A 311 10.99 -31.77 8.17
CA GLN A 311 11.14 -33.13 8.70
C GLN A 311 10.79 -33.19 10.20
N ASP A 312 11.26 -32.21 10.99
CA ASP A 312 10.95 -32.13 12.41
C ASP A 312 9.44 -31.99 12.66
N ILE A 313 8.74 -31.21 11.84
CA ILE A 313 7.28 -31.06 11.88
C ILE A 313 6.60 -32.39 11.62
N LYS A 314 7.03 -33.10 10.57
CA LYS A 314 6.49 -34.42 10.22
C LYS A 314 6.67 -35.44 11.34
N ASP A 315 7.84 -35.42 11.98
CA ASP A 315 8.17 -36.31 13.09
C ASP A 315 7.38 -35.97 14.37
N LEU A 316 7.17 -34.68 14.67
CA LEU A 316 6.40 -34.23 15.82
C LEU A 316 4.94 -34.69 15.76
N PHE A 317 4.32 -34.53 14.57
CA PHE A 317 2.90 -34.84 14.35
C PHE A 317 2.64 -36.26 13.83
N GLY A 318 3.68 -37.05 13.58
CA GLY A 318 3.55 -38.44 13.13
C GLY A 318 2.85 -38.57 11.77
N GLY A 319 3.02 -37.58 10.88
CA GLY A 319 2.34 -37.52 9.59
C GLY A 319 0.90 -37.01 9.62
N THR A 320 0.39 -36.56 10.79
CA THR A 320 -0.86 -35.80 10.85
C THR A 320 -0.70 -34.49 10.09
N GLU A 321 -1.66 -34.16 9.24
CA GLU A 321 -1.67 -32.91 8.51
C GLU A 321 -1.83 -31.74 9.47
N VAL A 322 -1.04 -30.68 9.27
CA VAL A 322 -1.08 -29.47 10.08
C VAL A 322 -2.40 -28.77 9.84
N PHE A 323 -3.11 -28.43 10.91
CA PHE A 323 -4.35 -27.67 10.83
C PHE A 323 -4.10 -26.28 10.24
N SER A 324 -4.89 -25.94 9.22
CA SER A 324 -4.88 -24.60 8.67
C SER A 324 -5.64 -23.64 9.58
N PRO A 325 -5.10 -22.44 9.87
CA PRO A 325 -5.91 -21.38 10.45
C PRO A 325 -7.05 -21.00 9.49
N GLU A 326 -8.21 -20.60 10.01
CA GLU A 326 -9.40 -20.41 9.18
C GLU A 326 -9.26 -19.25 8.19
N GLU A 327 -9.33 -18.00 8.65
CA GLU A 327 -9.27 -16.81 7.77
C GLU A 327 -7.84 -16.34 7.50
N TYR A 328 -6.89 -16.76 8.33
CA TYR A 328 -5.47 -16.46 8.19
C TYR A 328 -4.75 -17.61 7.47
N ASN A 329 -5.14 -17.84 6.21
CA ASN A 329 -4.79 -19.03 5.42
C ASN A 329 -4.11 -18.67 4.09
N ASP A 330 -3.62 -19.69 3.38
CA ASP A 330 -2.93 -19.54 2.10
C ASP A 330 -3.83 -19.01 0.97
N GLU A 331 -5.15 -19.24 1.04
CA GLU A 331 -6.09 -18.74 0.02
C GLU A 331 -6.24 -17.21 0.08
N ASN A 332 -6.48 -16.67 1.28
CA ASN A 332 -6.61 -15.25 1.53
C ASN A 332 -5.26 -14.54 1.36
N ASP A 333 -4.15 -15.18 1.75
CA ASP A 333 -2.80 -14.70 1.45
C ASP A 333 -2.53 -14.64 -0.05
N GLY A 334 -2.88 -15.70 -0.79
CA GLY A 334 -2.77 -15.73 -2.24
C GLY A 334 -3.59 -14.62 -2.93
N PHE A 335 -4.79 -14.34 -2.43
CA PHE A 335 -5.58 -13.18 -2.88
C PHE A 335 -4.85 -11.86 -2.60
N LEU A 336 -4.39 -11.65 -1.36
CA LEU A 336 -3.66 -10.43 -0.96
C LEU A 336 -2.42 -10.17 -1.80
N ARG A 337 -1.63 -11.21 -2.09
CA ARG A 337 -0.40 -11.13 -2.87
C ARG A 337 -0.61 -10.87 -4.35
N ARG A 338 -1.72 -11.38 -4.92
CA ARG A 338 -2.11 -11.03 -6.29
C ARG A 338 -2.48 -9.56 -6.40
N GLU A 339 -3.05 -9.01 -5.35
CA GLU A 339 -3.63 -7.67 -5.38
C GLU A 339 -2.70 -6.58 -4.84
N SER A 340 -1.70 -6.95 -4.04
CA SER A 340 -0.80 -6.03 -3.34
C SER A 340 0.53 -6.72 -3.00
N PRO A 341 1.60 -5.97 -2.68
CA PRO A 341 2.84 -6.57 -2.17
C PRO A 341 2.71 -7.09 -0.72
N ASN A 342 1.55 -6.97 -0.08
CA ASN A 342 1.33 -7.42 1.30
C ASN A 342 0.90 -8.90 1.33
N GLY A 343 1.15 -9.57 2.45
CA GLY A 343 0.70 -10.94 2.68
C GLY A 343 0.76 -11.33 4.15
N PHE A 344 0.16 -12.48 4.45
CA PHE A 344 0.20 -13.12 5.76
C PHE A 344 1.52 -13.85 5.96
N THR A 345 2.12 -13.64 7.13
CA THR A 345 3.53 -13.98 7.38
C THR A 345 3.70 -15.21 8.27
N TYR A 346 2.69 -15.53 9.08
CA TYR A 346 2.77 -16.53 10.16
C TYR A 346 1.79 -17.71 10.00
N ILE A 347 1.30 -17.98 8.78
CA ILE A 347 0.26 -19.00 8.53
C ILE A 347 0.72 -20.37 9.04
N LYS A 348 1.92 -20.82 8.64
CA LYS A 348 2.48 -22.11 9.06
C LYS A 348 2.72 -22.17 10.56
N ALA A 349 3.27 -21.12 11.15
CA ALA A 349 3.53 -21.03 12.59
C ALA A 349 2.24 -21.18 13.41
N MET A 350 1.19 -20.44 13.02
CA MET A 350 -0.14 -20.54 13.62
C MET A 350 -0.73 -21.94 13.45
N GLY A 351 -0.58 -22.55 12.27
CA GLY A 351 -1.04 -23.90 12.01
C GLY A 351 -0.33 -24.94 12.88
N ILE A 352 1.00 -24.86 13.02
CA ILE A 352 1.80 -25.74 13.89
C ILE A 352 1.37 -25.58 15.35
N LEU A 353 1.23 -24.35 15.84
CA LEU A 353 0.76 -24.06 17.20
C LEU A 353 -0.64 -24.64 17.46
N LYS A 354 -1.59 -24.40 16.54
CA LYS A 354 -2.96 -24.93 16.61
C LYS A 354 -2.96 -26.46 16.64
N THR A 355 -2.17 -27.09 15.79
CA THR A 355 -2.04 -28.55 15.71
C THR A 355 -1.41 -29.13 16.98
N PHE A 356 -0.37 -28.49 17.53
CA PHE A 356 0.25 -28.93 18.77
C PHE A 356 -0.71 -28.83 19.95
N THR A 357 -1.42 -27.70 20.06
CA THR A 357 -2.37 -27.44 21.15
C THR A 357 -3.49 -28.49 21.15
N LEU A 358 -4.20 -28.64 20.03
CA LEU A 358 -5.38 -29.50 19.93
C LEU A 358 -5.03 -30.99 19.78
N GLY A 359 -3.93 -31.32 19.09
CA GLY A 359 -3.59 -32.68 18.71
C GLY A 359 -2.63 -33.38 19.68
N ILE A 360 -1.79 -32.64 20.40
CA ILE A 360 -0.78 -33.19 21.32
C ILE A 360 -1.07 -32.78 22.75
N PHE A 361 -1.14 -31.47 23.03
CA PHE A 361 -1.28 -30.98 24.40
C PHE A 361 -2.61 -31.43 25.03
N ASP A 362 -3.74 -31.11 24.40
CA ASP A 362 -5.08 -31.45 24.93
C ASP A 362 -5.30 -32.96 25.03
N GLN A 363 -4.82 -33.72 24.04
CA GLN A 363 -5.09 -35.15 23.94
C GLN A 363 -4.16 -36.02 24.81
N ARG A 364 -2.93 -35.58 25.08
CA ARG A 364 -1.89 -36.45 25.66
C ARG A 364 -1.19 -35.87 26.89
N ILE A 365 -0.97 -34.55 26.93
CA ILE A 365 -0.14 -33.91 27.96
C ILE A 365 -1.01 -33.45 29.13
N LYS A 366 -2.06 -32.68 28.83
CA LYS A 366 -2.88 -31.93 29.80
C LYS A 366 -3.35 -32.77 30.99
N GLU A 367 -4.04 -33.88 30.73
CA GLU A 367 -4.60 -34.72 31.78
C GLU A 367 -3.53 -35.42 32.63
N THR A 368 -2.39 -35.75 32.03
CA THR A 368 -1.26 -36.34 32.76
C THR A 368 -0.66 -35.34 33.75
N VAL A 369 -0.48 -34.08 33.34
CA VAL A 369 0.04 -33.01 34.22
C VAL A 369 -0.98 -32.65 35.31
N LYS A 370 -2.28 -32.56 34.99
CA LYS A 370 -3.34 -32.38 35.99
C LYS A 370 -3.32 -33.48 37.04
N LYS A 371 -3.14 -34.73 36.62
CA LYS A 371 -3.04 -35.87 37.55
C LYS A 371 -1.88 -35.71 38.52
N VAL A 372 -0.72 -35.24 38.07
CA VAL A 372 0.42 -34.93 38.95
C VAL A 372 0.07 -33.83 39.96
N LEU A 373 -0.61 -32.76 39.52
CA LEU A 373 -1.03 -31.68 40.41
C LEU A 373 -2.03 -32.12 41.49
N VAL A 374 -2.90 -33.07 41.18
CA VAL A 374 -3.94 -33.57 42.10
C VAL A 374 -3.41 -34.65 43.04
N GLU A 375 -2.64 -35.61 42.51
CA GLU A 375 -2.15 -36.77 43.28
C GLU A 375 -0.79 -36.53 43.95
N GLY A 376 -0.07 -35.46 43.57
CA GLY A 376 1.25 -35.14 44.08
C GLY A 376 1.23 -34.53 45.48
N TYR A 377 2.10 -35.04 46.36
CA TYR A 377 2.36 -34.45 47.67
C TYR A 377 3.54 -33.48 47.56
N PHE A 378 3.21 -32.23 47.23
CA PHE A 378 4.18 -31.16 47.01
C PHE A 378 4.71 -30.61 48.34
N GLU A 379 6.02 -30.77 48.56
CA GLU A 379 6.76 -30.10 49.63
C GLU A 379 7.05 -28.65 49.22
N ASN A 380 7.47 -28.45 47.96
CA ASN A 380 7.67 -27.13 47.39
C ASN A 380 6.35 -26.54 46.84
N LYS A 381 5.72 -25.67 47.63
CA LYS A 381 4.48 -24.97 47.24
C LYS A 381 4.65 -23.95 46.12
N SER A 382 5.81 -23.31 46.02
CA SER A 382 6.10 -22.40 44.92
C SER A 382 6.08 -23.15 43.57
N TYR A 383 6.74 -24.31 43.51
CA TYR A 383 6.74 -25.15 42.31
C TYR A 383 5.32 -25.64 41.95
N GLN A 384 4.53 -26.06 42.94
CA GLN A 384 3.13 -26.47 42.73
C GLN A 384 2.30 -25.34 42.09
N ASN A 385 2.37 -24.14 42.65
CA ASN A 385 1.63 -22.97 42.17
C ASN A 385 2.10 -22.56 40.76
N ASN A 386 3.41 -22.56 40.52
CA ASN A 386 3.98 -22.24 39.21
C ASN A 386 3.51 -23.24 38.14
N LEU A 387 3.60 -24.55 38.41
CA LEU A 387 3.15 -25.59 37.48
C LEU A 387 1.65 -25.49 37.17
N ALA A 388 0.82 -25.21 38.19
CA ALA A 388 -0.61 -25.01 38.01
C ALA A 388 -0.92 -23.77 37.14
N ASN A 389 -0.22 -22.66 37.38
CA ASN A 389 -0.37 -21.44 36.59
C ASN A 389 0.03 -21.62 35.13
N ILE A 390 1.18 -22.26 34.88
CA ILE A 390 1.65 -22.55 33.51
C ILE A 390 0.63 -23.45 32.80
N LEU A 391 0.18 -24.53 33.44
CA LEU A 391 -0.78 -25.45 32.84
C LEU A 391 -2.11 -24.74 32.49
N TYR A 392 -2.60 -23.87 33.38
CA TYR A 392 -3.79 -23.07 33.13
C TYR A 392 -3.62 -22.12 31.94
N GLN A 393 -2.46 -21.50 31.78
CA GLN A 393 -2.17 -20.61 30.66
C GLN A 393 -2.08 -21.40 29.33
N CYS A 394 -1.39 -22.55 29.31
CA CYS A 394 -1.36 -23.45 28.15
C CYS A 394 -2.77 -23.95 27.76
N ASP A 395 -3.66 -24.17 28.73
CA ASP A 395 -5.05 -24.57 28.46
C ASP A 395 -5.87 -23.49 27.73
N ARG A 396 -5.48 -22.22 27.90
CA ARG A 396 -6.14 -21.09 27.24
C ARG A 396 -5.65 -20.82 25.83
N THR A 397 -4.55 -21.43 25.40
CA THR A 397 -3.96 -21.25 24.07
C THR A 397 -4.99 -21.50 22.96
N GLY A 398 -5.74 -22.60 23.04
CA GLY A 398 -6.76 -22.95 22.04
C GLY A 398 -7.86 -21.87 21.92
N GLY A 399 -8.28 -21.30 23.05
CA GLY A 399 -9.25 -20.19 23.08
C GLY A 399 -8.69 -18.89 22.51
N ARG A 400 -7.41 -18.58 22.75
CA ARG A 400 -6.75 -17.39 22.18
C ARG A 400 -6.63 -17.48 20.65
N ILE A 401 -6.30 -18.67 20.12
CA ILE A 401 -6.26 -18.93 18.67
C ILE A 401 -7.66 -18.75 18.07
N ALA A 402 -8.69 -19.37 18.66
CA ALA A 402 -10.07 -19.26 18.18
C ALA A 402 -10.58 -17.81 18.20
N ALA A 403 -10.25 -17.03 19.24
CA ALA A 403 -10.61 -15.62 19.32
C ALA A 403 -9.94 -14.77 18.23
N PHE A 404 -8.68 -15.08 17.89
CA PHE A 404 -7.99 -14.44 16.77
C PHE A 404 -8.68 -14.77 15.43
N GLU A 405 -8.99 -16.04 15.18
CA GLU A 405 -9.68 -16.47 13.94
C GLU A 405 -11.06 -15.81 13.80
N GLU A 406 -11.85 -15.79 14.87
CA GLU A 406 -13.17 -15.15 14.87
C GLU A 406 -13.07 -13.63 14.65
N SER A 407 -12.02 -12.98 15.17
CA SER A 407 -11.78 -11.54 14.93
C SER A 407 -11.55 -11.22 13.45
N LEU A 408 -10.95 -12.16 12.70
CA LEU A 408 -10.68 -12.01 11.27
C LEU A 408 -11.89 -12.34 10.39
N ARG A 409 -12.77 -13.23 10.86
CA ARG A 409 -14.04 -13.59 10.22
C ARG A 409 -15.06 -12.45 10.28
N GLY A 410 -15.05 -11.67 11.36
CA GLY A 410 -15.99 -10.58 11.58
C GLY A 410 -15.89 -9.39 10.60
N SER A 411 -16.80 -8.44 10.76
CA SER A 411 -16.82 -7.17 10.02
C SER A 411 -16.03 -6.03 10.70
N GLY A 412 -15.12 -6.40 11.61
CA GLY A 412 -14.29 -5.46 12.34
C GLY A 412 -13.33 -4.66 11.43
N ARG A 413 -12.76 -3.57 11.97
CA ARG A 413 -11.79 -2.73 11.24
C ARG A 413 -10.53 -3.50 10.80
N VAL A 414 -10.20 -4.57 11.51
CA VAL A 414 -9.01 -5.41 11.28
C VAL A 414 -9.51 -6.83 11.03
N SER A 415 -9.94 -7.06 9.78
CA SER A 415 -10.54 -8.33 9.36
C SER A 415 -10.30 -8.58 7.88
N VAL A 416 -10.54 -9.81 7.42
CA VAL A 416 -10.40 -10.17 6.00
C VAL A 416 -11.41 -9.41 5.13
N ALA A 417 -12.62 -9.17 5.64
CA ALA A 417 -13.61 -8.35 4.95
C ALA A 417 -13.11 -6.90 4.72
N SER A 418 -12.48 -6.30 5.74
CA SER A 418 -11.87 -4.98 5.63
C SER A 418 -10.73 -4.95 4.62
N VAL A 419 -9.87 -5.97 4.62
CA VAL A 419 -8.80 -6.15 3.63
C VAL A 419 -9.35 -6.19 2.20
N ARG A 420 -10.37 -7.02 1.95
CA ARG A 420 -11.00 -7.13 0.62
C ARG A 420 -11.64 -5.81 0.18
N ARG A 421 -12.29 -5.10 1.10
CA ARG A 421 -12.84 -3.76 0.83
C ARG A 421 -11.78 -2.77 0.40
N TYR A 422 -10.63 -2.72 1.08
CA TYR A 422 -9.55 -1.82 0.68
C TYR A 422 -8.94 -2.22 -0.67
N VAL A 423 -8.83 -3.51 -0.97
CA VAL A 423 -8.42 -3.94 -2.32
C VAL A 423 -9.41 -3.43 -3.38
N GLU A 424 -10.71 -3.51 -3.12
CA GLU A 424 -11.74 -3.05 -4.06
C GLU A 424 -11.72 -1.53 -4.25
N GLU A 425 -11.54 -0.77 -3.18
CA GLU A 425 -11.41 0.69 -3.23
C GLU A 425 -10.14 1.12 -4.01
N MET A 426 -9.05 0.33 -3.98
CA MET A 426 -7.87 0.55 -4.83
C MET A 426 -8.17 0.32 -6.31
N ARG A 427 -9.00 -0.67 -6.63
CA ARG A 427 -9.46 -0.93 -8.01
C ARG A 427 -10.30 0.22 -8.55
N HIS A 428 -10.97 0.95 -7.66
CA HIS A 428 -11.72 2.17 -7.96
C HIS A 428 -10.86 3.45 -7.91
N GLY A 429 -9.53 3.33 -7.86
CA GLY A 429 -8.63 4.47 -8.01
C GLY A 429 -8.26 5.21 -6.73
N LYS A 430 -8.69 4.74 -5.55
CA LYS A 430 -8.32 5.37 -4.28
C LYS A 430 -6.92 4.95 -3.84
N ASP A 431 -6.09 5.91 -3.45
CA ASP A 431 -4.77 5.63 -2.91
C ASP A 431 -4.83 5.29 -1.41
N ILE A 432 -5.18 4.03 -1.13
CA ILE A 432 -5.40 3.51 0.22
C ILE A 432 -4.44 2.36 0.57
N MET A 433 -3.42 2.14 -0.26
CA MET A 433 -2.36 1.17 -0.01
C MET A 433 -1.74 1.33 1.40
N PRO A 434 -1.47 2.55 1.91
CA PRO A 434 -0.93 2.71 3.27
C PRO A 434 -1.85 2.12 4.35
N PHE A 435 -3.17 2.24 4.19
CA PHE A 435 -4.15 1.68 5.12
C PHE A 435 -4.23 0.15 5.01
N LEU A 436 -4.18 -0.38 3.79
CA LEU A 436 -4.12 -1.83 3.56
C LEU A 436 -2.88 -2.44 4.23
N THR A 437 -1.70 -1.83 4.02
CA THR A 437 -0.45 -2.28 4.66
C THR A 437 -0.57 -2.26 6.18
N LYS A 438 -1.05 -1.16 6.77
CA LYS A 438 -1.22 -1.06 8.23
C LYS A 438 -2.10 -2.16 8.82
N ILE A 439 -3.19 -2.51 8.14
CA ILE A 439 -4.11 -3.56 8.63
C ILE A 439 -3.48 -4.94 8.50
N VAL A 440 -2.83 -5.23 7.38
CA VAL A 440 -2.13 -6.52 7.20
C VAL A 440 -1.00 -6.66 8.22
N ASP A 441 -0.26 -5.58 8.49
CA ASP A 441 0.79 -5.56 9.52
C ASP A 441 0.22 -5.78 10.92
N GLU A 442 -0.93 -5.19 11.25
CA GLU A 442 -1.59 -5.42 12.54
C GLU A 442 -2.07 -6.89 12.70
N ILE A 443 -2.60 -7.49 11.63
CA ILE A 443 -2.99 -8.91 11.62
C ILE A 443 -1.74 -9.79 11.83
N ASN A 444 -0.68 -9.53 11.07
CA ASN A 444 0.60 -10.25 11.19
C ASN A 444 1.20 -10.10 12.59
N TYR A 445 1.14 -8.91 13.18
CA TYR A 445 1.63 -8.63 14.53
C TYR A 445 0.88 -9.47 15.58
N LYS A 446 -0.45 -9.54 15.51
CA LYS A 446 -1.24 -10.37 16.43
C LYS A 446 -0.94 -11.87 16.27
N ALA A 447 -0.80 -12.34 15.04
CA ALA A 447 -0.43 -13.73 14.77
C ALA A 447 0.98 -14.05 15.32
N ARG A 448 1.93 -13.12 15.15
CA ARG A 448 3.28 -13.22 15.72
C ARG A 448 3.24 -13.29 17.24
N GLU A 449 2.55 -12.36 17.88
CA GLU A 449 2.45 -12.26 19.33
C GLU A 449 1.90 -13.57 19.94
N ILE A 450 0.83 -14.12 19.35
CA ILE A 450 0.29 -15.42 19.75
C ILE A 450 1.35 -16.52 19.58
N CYS A 451 2.02 -16.60 18.43
CA CYS A 451 3.07 -17.60 18.23
C CYS A 451 4.20 -17.49 19.27
N GLU A 452 4.69 -16.28 19.55
CA GLU A 452 5.80 -16.03 20.48
C GLU A 452 5.43 -16.35 21.92
N ASP A 453 4.31 -15.80 22.40
CA ASP A 453 3.87 -15.94 23.79
C ASP A 453 3.51 -17.40 24.11
N GLU A 454 2.69 -18.03 23.26
CA GLU A 454 2.18 -19.39 23.52
C GLU A 454 3.29 -20.43 23.39
N THR A 455 4.26 -20.23 22.50
CA THR A 455 5.46 -21.08 22.45
C THR A 455 6.28 -20.94 23.74
N GLY A 456 6.39 -19.73 24.30
CA GLY A 456 7.03 -19.49 25.59
C GLY A 456 6.37 -20.25 26.73
N LEU A 457 5.02 -20.28 26.76
CA LEU A 457 4.26 -21.06 27.76
C LEU A 457 4.58 -22.56 27.68
N PHE A 458 4.59 -23.14 26.48
CA PHE A 458 4.94 -24.55 26.31
C PHE A 458 6.40 -24.85 26.63
N GLN A 459 7.32 -23.90 26.42
CA GLN A 459 8.70 -24.03 26.89
C GLN A 459 8.77 -24.12 28.41
N MET A 460 8.11 -23.19 29.12
CA MET A 460 8.07 -23.20 30.59
C MET A 460 7.45 -24.49 31.14
N LEU A 461 6.40 -25.01 30.49
CA LEU A 461 5.82 -26.29 30.87
C LEU A 461 6.82 -27.44 30.70
N GLY A 462 7.54 -27.47 29.57
CA GLY A 462 8.58 -28.47 29.31
C GLY A 462 9.72 -28.42 30.33
N GLU A 463 10.14 -27.21 30.73
CA GLU A 463 11.17 -26.98 31.76
C GLU A 463 10.69 -27.49 33.12
N ALA A 464 9.47 -27.15 33.55
CA ALA A 464 8.88 -27.64 34.78
C ALA A 464 8.80 -29.18 34.78
N LEU A 465 8.33 -29.81 33.70
CA LEU A 465 8.36 -31.28 33.59
C LEU A 465 9.78 -31.85 33.67
N GLY A 466 10.78 -31.11 33.18
CA GLY A 466 12.19 -31.45 33.31
C GLY A 466 12.68 -31.45 34.76
N GLU A 467 12.34 -30.43 35.52
CA GLU A 467 12.65 -30.34 36.96
C GLU A 467 12.00 -31.48 37.73
N LEU A 468 10.72 -31.77 37.45
CA LEU A 468 9.99 -32.89 38.04
C LEU A 468 10.66 -34.24 37.78
N LEU A 469 11.05 -34.50 36.53
CA LEU A 469 11.71 -35.74 36.12
C LEU A 469 13.13 -35.86 36.70
N ALA A 470 13.81 -34.74 36.92
CA ALA A 470 15.10 -34.72 37.62
C ALA A 470 14.93 -35.03 39.11
N ASP A 471 13.91 -34.46 39.75
CA ASP A 471 13.60 -34.70 41.16
C ASP A 471 13.25 -36.17 41.44
N TYR A 472 12.51 -36.83 40.53
CA TYR A 472 12.23 -38.27 40.58
C TYR A 472 13.51 -39.12 40.69
N ARG A 473 14.61 -38.70 40.04
CA ARG A 473 15.89 -39.41 40.01
C ARG A 473 16.74 -39.18 41.26
N LYS A 474 16.46 -38.15 42.07
CA LYS A 474 17.20 -37.89 43.31
C LYS A 474 16.93 -39.00 44.33
N SER A 475 17.91 -39.29 45.19
CA SER A 475 17.76 -40.26 46.29
C SER A 475 16.64 -39.87 47.26
N SER A 476 16.49 -38.58 47.53
CA SER A 476 15.39 -37.96 48.27
C SER A 476 14.76 -36.86 47.41
N PRO A 477 13.54 -37.06 46.87
CA PRO A 477 12.79 -36.03 46.14
C PRO A 477 12.47 -34.82 47.02
N GLU A 478 12.59 -33.61 46.47
CA GLU A 478 12.40 -32.34 47.18
C GLU A 478 11.17 -31.56 46.67
N LEU A 479 10.70 -31.86 45.45
CA LEU A 479 9.53 -31.21 44.87
C LEU A 479 8.26 -31.97 45.26
N ILE A 480 8.21 -33.27 44.97
CA ILE A 480 7.07 -34.14 45.23
C ILE A 480 7.53 -35.39 45.98
N THR A 481 7.12 -35.51 47.24
CA THR A 481 7.58 -36.58 48.15
C THR A 481 7.10 -37.97 47.70
N ASN A 482 5.90 -38.06 47.14
CA ASN A 482 5.30 -39.31 46.67
C ASN A 482 5.51 -39.59 45.18
N ILE A 483 6.45 -38.91 44.51
CA ILE A 483 6.65 -38.98 43.05
C ILE A 483 6.89 -40.41 42.52
N ARG A 484 7.52 -41.28 43.33
CA ARG A 484 7.80 -42.69 42.99
C ARG A 484 6.62 -43.64 43.18
N SER A 485 5.55 -43.14 43.78
CA SER A 485 4.30 -43.89 44.05
C SER A 485 3.07 -43.23 43.42
N LEU A 486 3.26 -42.14 42.68
CA LEU A 486 2.19 -41.34 42.07
C LEU A 486 1.41 -42.19 41.06
N GLY A 487 0.09 -42.29 41.19
CA GLY A 487 -0.74 -43.19 40.38
C GLY A 487 -0.56 -44.68 40.65
N GLY A 488 0.11 -45.06 41.75
CA GLY A 488 0.28 -46.44 42.20
C GLY A 488 0.95 -47.34 41.15
N VAL A 489 0.25 -48.40 40.74
CA VAL A 489 0.76 -49.39 39.76
C VAL A 489 1.08 -48.74 38.40
N ARG A 490 0.42 -47.63 38.06
CA ARG A 490 0.65 -46.90 36.79
C ARG A 490 1.73 -45.82 36.88
N ASN A 491 2.46 -45.72 37.99
CA ASN A 491 3.50 -44.69 38.17
C ASN A 491 4.52 -44.68 37.01
N ARG A 492 4.98 -45.87 36.59
CA ARG A 492 5.93 -46.01 35.50
C ARG A 492 5.39 -45.50 34.16
N GLU A 493 4.11 -45.71 33.90
CA GLU A 493 3.43 -45.21 32.69
C GLU A 493 3.32 -43.69 32.74
N ILE A 494 2.89 -43.11 33.86
CA ILE A 494 2.77 -41.66 34.05
C ILE A 494 4.12 -40.99 33.82
N LEU A 495 5.20 -41.50 34.42
CA LEU A 495 6.54 -40.95 34.26
C LEU A 495 7.05 -41.08 32.81
N ALA A 496 6.74 -42.19 32.13
CA ALA A 496 7.06 -42.35 30.72
C ALA A 496 6.31 -41.34 29.85
N THR A 497 5.02 -41.10 30.12
CA THR A 497 4.22 -40.08 29.44
C THR A 497 4.73 -38.67 29.70
N LEU A 498 5.15 -38.34 30.92
CA LEU A 498 5.75 -37.04 31.23
C LEU A 498 7.08 -36.84 30.51
N ALA A 499 7.92 -37.88 30.43
CA ALA A 499 9.16 -37.84 29.67
C ALA A 499 8.92 -37.66 28.16
N ASP A 500 7.95 -38.36 27.57
CA ASP A 500 7.54 -38.17 26.17
C ASP A 500 6.95 -36.77 25.94
N SER A 501 6.12 -36.28 26.86
CA SER A 501 5.52 -34.95 26.82
C SER A 501 6.59 -33.86 26.81
N LYS A 502 7.58 -33.97 27.70
CA LYS A 502 8.74 -33.07 27.73
C LYS A 502 9.47 -33.07 26.38
N LYS A 503 9.82 -34.25 25.86
CA LYS A 503 10.53 -34.38 24.57
C LYS A 503 9.74 -33.74 23.43
N ARG A 504 8.42 -33.95 23.37
CA ARG A 504 7.54 -33.34 22.36
C ARG A 504 7.49 -31.82 22.48
N MET A 505 7.43 -31.27 23.70
CA MET A 505 7.49 -29.83 23.93
C MET A 505 8.85 -29.25 23.50
N GLU A 506 9.97 -29.90 23.83
CA GLU A 506 11.29 -29.48 23.37
C GLU A 506 11.40 -29.46 21.84
N THR A 507 10.91 -30.51 21.16
CA THR A 507 10.85 -30.54 19.69
C THR A 507 9.95 -29.44 19.14
N PHE A 508 8.77 -29.24 19.72
CA PHE A 508 7.83 -28.18 19.32
C PHE A 508 8.46 -26.78 19.45
N VAL A 509 9.07 -26.47 20.60
CA VAL A 509 9.75 -25.20 20.83
C VAL A 509 10.92 -25.02 19.86
N ARG A 510 11.69 -26.09 19.60
CA ARG A 510 12.77 -26.05 18.61
C ARG A 510 12.24 -25.71 17.22
N ILE A 511 11.13 -26.31 16.79
CA ILE A 511 10.49 -26.00 15.51
C ILE A 511 10.04 -24.54 15.51
N MET A 512 9.26 -24.10 16.51
CA MET A 512 8.68 -22.76 16.58
C MET A 512 9.72 -21.64 16.65
N ARG A 513 10.93 -21.90 17.19
CA ARG A 513 12.06 -20.96 17.13
C ARG A 513 12.49 -20.60 15.71
N ASN A 514 12.11 -21.39 14.71
CA ASN A 514 12.35 -21.07 13.29
C ASN A 514 11.27 -20.15 12.69
N PHE A 515 10.22 -19.84 13.44
CA PHE A 515 9.11 -19.01 12.97
C PHE A 515 8.91 -17.77 13.85
N ALA A 516 9.31 -17.81 15.12
CA ALA A 516 8.99 -16.82 16.13
C ALA A 516 10.11 -16.70 17.18
N PHE A 517 10.32 -15.49 17.71
CA PHE A 517 11.22 -15.30 18.85
C PHE A 517 10.53 -15.77 20.13
N VAL A 518 11.08 -16.79 20.80
CA VAL A 518 10.46 -17.32 22.01
C VAL A 518 10.78 -16.39 23.19
N LYS A 519 9.80 -15.62 23.64
CA LYS A 519 9.95 -14.75 24.82
C LYS A 519 10.06 -15.60 26.08
N ALA A 520 11.09 -15.34 26.89
CA ALA A 520 11.10 -15.77 28.29
C ALA A 520 10.20 -14.80 29.08
N LEU A 521 9.07 -15.28 29.61
CA LEU A 521 8.25 -14.47 30.51
C LEU A 521 8.94 -14.37 31.87
N PRO A 522 8.99 -13.18 32.50
CA PRO A 522 9.47 -13.07 33.88
C PRO A 522 8.56 -13.89 34.81
N PRO A 523 9.12 -14.48 35.89
CA PRO A 523 8.33 -15.19 36.88
C PRO A 523 7.22 -14.26 37.42
N ALA A 524 6.03 -14.84 37.63
CA ALA A 524 4.89 -14.10 38.16
C ALA A 524 5.28 -13.38 39.45
N VAL A 525 5.18 -12.05 39.45
CA VAL A 525 5.31 -11.24 40.66
C VAL A 525 4.13 -11.60 41.56
N ASP A 526 4.42 -12.03 42.78
CA ASP A 526 3.41 -12.27 43.82
C ASP A 526 2.58 -10.98 43.99
N GLN A 527 1.25 -11.12 43.92
CA GLN A 527 0.32 -9.99 44.09
C GLN A 527 0.32 -9.36 45.50
N ASP A 528 1.16 -9.87 46.41
CA ASP A 528 1.28 -9.34 47.78
C ASP A 528 2.26 -8.15 47.91
N ASP A 529 3.07 -7.84 46.89
CA ASP A 529 4.01 -6.71 46.93
C ASP A 529 3.39 -5.34 46.53
N LEU A 530 2.08 -5.28 46.29
CA LEU A 530 1.35 -4.03 46.01
C LEU A 530 0.70 -3.37 47.24
N LEU A 531 1.00 -3.85 48.46
CA LEU A 531 0.50 -3.27 49.71
C LEU A 531 1.63 -2.81 50.64
N ALA A 532 2.49 -1.92 50.15
CA ALA A 532 3.28 -1.05 51.02
C ALA A 532 2.77 0.40 50.88
N PRO A 533 2.32 1.06 51.97
CA PRO A 533 1.90 2.45 51.89
C PRO A 533 3.13 3.32 51.63
N SER A 534 3.13 4.05 50.51
CA SER A 534 4.14 5.07 50.23
C SER A 534 4.04 6.17 51.29
N VAL A 535 5.14 6.33 52.02
CA VAL A 535 5.38 7.47 52.90
C VAL A 535 5.39 8.73 52.04
N ILE A 536 4.43 9.61 52.30
CA ILE A 536 4.36 10.96 51.73
C ILE A 536 5.44 11.79 52.43
N ASP A 537 6.57 12.01 51.75
CA ASP A 537 7.44 13.15 52.05
C ASP A 537 6.95 14.34 51.22
N THR A 538 6.22 15.22 51.91
CA THR A 538 6.02 16.62 51.52
C THR A 538 7.35 17.34 51.58
N GLU A 539 7.86 17.87 50.46
CA GLU A 539 8.46 19.21 50.42
C GLU A 539 8.91 19.62 49.01
N THR A 540 8.45 20.82 48.60
CA THR A 540 9.06 21.74 47.61
C THR A 540 9.07 21.30 46.14
N GLY A 541 8.69 22.07 45.13
CA GLY A 541 8.26 23.46 44.97
C GLY A 541 8.18 23.70 43.45
N LEU A 542 7.04 24.21 42.96
CA LEU A 542 6.84 24.70 41.59
C LEU A 542 7.71 25.96 41.33
N PRO A 543 8.09 26.29 40.07
CA PRO A 543 7.17 26.89 39.09
C PRO A 543 7.25 26.25 37.68
N GLU A 544 6.14 26.01 36.99
CA GLU A 544 5.42 26.95 36.10
C GLU A 544 6.33 27.66 35.08
N ASP A 545 6.37 27.14 33.85
CA ASP A 545 6.23 27.92 32.60
C ASP A 545 6.52 27.03 31.37
N LEU A 546 5.49 26.69 30.60
CA LEU A 546 5.62 26.34 29.18
C LEU A 546 4.39 26.86 28.40
N PRO A 547 4.60 27.57 27.27
CA PRO A 547 3.52 28.14 26.50
C PRO A 547 2.90 27.12 25.53
N LEU A 548 1.59 27.26 25.34
CA LEU A 548 0.80 26.57 24.33
C LEU A 548 1.22 26.98 22.90
N TYR A 549 1.53 25.98 22.07
CA TYR A 549 1.17 25.92 20.64
C TYR A 549 0.83 24.49 20.25
#